data_AF-A0ABD4TMV9-F1
#
_entry.id   AF-A0ABD4TMV9-F1
#
_cell.length_a   1.000
_cell.length_b   1.000
_cell.length_c   1.000
_cell.angle_alpha   90.00
_cell.angle_beta   90.00
_cell.angle_gamma   90.00
#
_symmetry.space_group_name_H-M   'P 1'
#
loop_
_entity.id
_entity.type
_entity.pdbx_description
1 polymer ?
#
loop_
_entity_poly.entity_id
_entity_poly.type
_entity_poly.pdbx_seq_one_letter_code
_entity_poly.pdbx_strand_id
1 'polypeptide(L)'
;MTLPKFGPAWAGALMGTSIASSLTGLHGFHVAELVFALIAAGLLVVFTVGVRNEPPRHQNMAAWGMYAMGLLACGSAWTALTGNDAFQLVSWWIGAPLAIIVCLWQLWGLWKQSAHYTEPAFPWGLALVSPMVAATSAEQLATHHGEFYHYAGELCFFLTFFTAIPLFLYCYWTGTRPRGAAAGTAWIPLGVVGQSTAASTLLFDAHLYGLIMFTLGVPCVLYAMYCFYEAVLHWGVCAVRFGSWELSQSGAR
;
A
#
# COMPACT_ATOMS: atom_id res chain seq x y z
N MET A 1 26.33 -4.41 9.36
CA MET A 1 25.27 -3.76 8.56
C MET A 1 25.12 -4.55 7.27
N THR A 2 24.15 -5.45 7.24
CA THR A 2 23.73 -6.12 6.01
C THR A 2 22.45 -5.42 5.57
N LEU A 3 22.50 -4.70 4.46
CA LEU A 3 21.27 -4.13 3.88
C LEU A 3 20.28 -5.28 3.64
N PRO A 4 18.98 -5.11 3.96
CA PRO A 4 17.99 -6.11 3.60
C PRO A 4 18.09 -6.36 2.10
N LYS A 5 18.13 -7.65 1.72
CA LYS A 5 18.31 -8.06 0.32
C LYS A 5 17.21 -7.42 -0.54
N PHE A 6 17.51 -7.14 -1.80
CA PHE A 6 16.51 -6.64 -2.75
C PHE A 6 15.29 -7.57 -2.73
N GLY A 7 14.10 -7.02 -2.43
CA GLY A 7 12.89 -7.80 -2.13
C GLY A 7 11.67 -6.93 -1.79
N PRO A 8 10.53 -7.55 -1.44
CA PRO A 8 9.24 -6.87 -1.20
C PRO A 8 9.28 -5.77 -0.14
N ALA A 9 10.24 -5.79 0.78
CA ALA A 9 10.42 -4.75 1.79
C ALA A 9 10.65 -3.35 1.19
N TRP A 10 11.19 -3.28 -0.03
CA TRP A 10 11.45 -2.05 -0.76
C TRP A 10 10.30 -1.65 -1.69
N ALA A 11 9.22 -2.43 -1.75
CA ALA A 11 8.10 -2.19 -2.66
C ALA A 11 7.39 -0.85 -2.41
N GLY A 12 7.52 -0.25 -1.23
CA GLY A 12 7.07 1.12 -0.97
C GLY A 12 7.71 2.15 -1.90
N ALA A 13 8.97 1.97 -2.28
CA ALA A 13 9.66 2.85 -3.23
C ALA A 13 9.09 2.71 -4.65
N LEU A 14 8.78 1.49 -5.08
CA LEU A 14 8.10 1.21 -6.35
C LEU A 14 6.72 1.87 -6.39
N MET A 15 5.92 1.68 -5.34
CA MET A 15 4.58 2.26 -5.24
C MET A 15 4.64 3.80 -5.26
N GLY A 16 5.52 4.41 -4.46
CA GLY A 16 5.67 5.87 -4.39
C GLY A 16 6.16 6.48 -5.71
N THR A 17 7.12 5.86 -6.38
CA THR A 17 7.62 6.33 -7.70
C THR A 17 6.57 6.20 -8.80
N SER A 18 5.79 5.12 -8.80
CA SER A 18 4.67 4.93 -9.75
C SER A 18 3.59 5.99 -9.56
N ILE A 19 3.21 6.30 -8.32
CA ILE A 19 2.23 7.36 -8.02
C ILE A 19 2.78 8.73 -8.42
N ALA A 20 4.06 9.01 -8.11
CA ALA A 20 4.71 10.26 -8.51
C ALA A 20 4.69 10.44 -10.02
N SER A 21 4.95 9.38 -10.79
CA SER A 21 4.82 9.36 -12.25
C SER A 21 3.44 9.81 -12.69
N SER A 22 2.37 9.11 -12.27
CA SER A 22 1.00 9.45 -12.66
C SER A 22 0.61 10.88 -12.29
N LEU A 23 1.00 11.36 -11.10
CA LEU A 23 0.72 12.73 -10.66
C LEU A 23 1.46 13.77 -11.52
N THR A 24 2.72 13.52 -11.88
CA THR A 24 3.47 14.43 -12.76
C THR A 24 2.87 14.50 -14.16
N GLY A 25 2.37 13.39 -14.69
CA GLY A 25 1.63 13.35 -15.96
C GLY A 25 0.35 14.17 -15.91
N LEU A 26 -0.44 14.02 -14.84
CA LEU A 26 -1.66 14.80 -14.62
C LEU A 26 -1.42 16.32 -14.55
N HIS A 27 -0.27 16.77 -14.04
CA HIS A 27 0.12 18.18 -14.00
C HIS A 27 0.81 18.68 -15.27
N GLY A 28 0.91 17.85 -16.32
CA GLY A 28 1.47 18.21 -17.62
C GLY A 28 2.99 18.09 -17.74
N PHE A 29 3.69 17.56 -16.72
CA PHE A 29 5.15 17.39 -16.72
C PHE A 29 5.57 16.04 -17.31
N HIS A 30 5.42 15.90 -18.62
CA HIS A 30 5.66 14.65 -19.36
C HIS A 30 7.09 14.07 -19.23
N VAL A 31 8.11 14.93 -19.08
CA VAL A 31 9.50 14.47 -18.89
C VAL A 31 9.70 13.87 -17.50
N ALA A 32 9.12 14.49 -16.47
CA ALA A 32 9.20 13.97 -15.11
C ALA A 32 8.42 12.67 -14.97
N GLU A 33 7.25 12.59 -15.60
CA GLU A 33 6.45 11.37 -15.70
C GLU A 33 7.28 10.22 -16.28
N LEU A 34 7.88 10.40 -17.47
CA LEU A 34 8.68 9.36 -18.10
C LEU A 34 9.88 8.92 -17.25
N VAL A 35 10.57 9.86 -16.59
CA VAL A 35 11.71 9.53 -15.71
C VAL A 35 11.27 8.72 -14.50
N PHE A 36 10.20 9.14 -13.82
CA PHE A 36 9.68 8.40 -12.66
C PHE A 36 9.15 7.03 -13.04
N ALA A 37 8.52 6.94 -14.21
CA ALA A 37 8.07 5.69 -14.78
C ALA A 37 9.26 4.75 -15.04
N LEU A 38 10.31 5.20 -15.75
CA LEU A 38 11.49 4.36 -16.02
C LEU A 38 12.15 3.85 -14.74
N ILE A 39 12.21 4.70 -13.70
CA ILE A 39 12.69 4.30 -12.38
C ILE A 39 11.78 3.23 -11.78
N ALA A 40 10.45 3.42 -11.82
CA ALA A 40 9.48 2.44 -11.32
C ALA A 40 9.60 1.09 -12.04
N ALA A 41 9.72 1.09 -13.37
CA ALA A 41 9.92 -0.13 -14.16
C ALA A 41 11.24 -0.84 -13.79
N GLY A 42 12.33 -0.09 -13.61
CA GLY A 42 13.60 -0.62 -13.14
C GLY A 42 13.49 -1.25 -11.74
N LEU A 43 12.82 -0.56 -10.82
CA LEU A 43 12.55 -1.07 -9.47
C LEU A 43 11.68 -2.32 -9.50
N LEU A 44 10.66 -2.37 -10.37
CA LEU A 44 9.81 -3.55 -10.54
C LEU A 44 10.65 -4.75 -10.94
N VAL A 45 11.50 -4.63 -11.97
CA VAL A 45 12.39 -5.73 -12.42
C VAL A 45 13.31 -6.19 -11.29
N VAL A 46 13.96 -5.27 -10.58
CA VAL A 46 14.86 -5.58 -9.46
C VAL A 46 14.11 -6.32 -8.34
N PHE A 47 12.90 -5.89 -8.00
CA PHE A 47 12.12 -6.52 -6.93
C PHE A 47 11.49 -7.84 -7.38
N THR A 48 11.07 -7.99 -8.63
CA THR A 48 10.60 -9.28 -9.18
C THR A 48 11.72 -10.33 -9.16
N VAL A 49 12.97 -9.96 -9.44
CA VAL A 49 14.12 -10.85 -9.26
C VAL A 49 14.36 -11.12 -7.77
N GLY A 50 14.22 -10.08 -6.95
CA GLY A 50 14.37 -10.12 -5.49
C GLY A 50 13.35 -10.98 -4.74
N VAL A 51 12.17 -11.22 -5.31
CA VAL A 51 11.12 -12.12 -4.77
C VAL A 51 11.66 -13.51 -4.44
N ARG A 52 12.63 -14.02 -5.20
CA ARG A 52 13.26 -15.33 -4.93
C ARG A 52 13.98 -15.40 -3.59
N ASN A 53 14.40 -14.26 -3.04
CA ASN A 53 15.14 -14.20 -1.78
C ASN A 53 14.22 -14.17 -0.55
N GLU A 54 12.94 -13.81 -0.71
CA GLU A 54 11.98 -13.63 0.38
C GLU A 54 10.61 -14.22 0.04
N PRO A 55 10.45 -15.56 0.10
CA PRO A 55 9.17 -16.21 -0.18
C PRO A 55 8.07 -15.74 0.78
N PRO A 56 6.79 -15.77 0.36
CA PRO A 56 5.68 -15.29 1.18
C PRO A 56 5.60 -16.09 2.49
N ARG A 57 5.83 -15.38 3.60
CA ARG A 57 5.72 -15.86 4.98
C ARG A 57 4.85 -14.89 5.76
N HIS A 58 4.14 -15.38 6.78
CA HIS A 58 3.17 -14.59 7.55
C HIS A 58 3.70 -13.22 8.03
N GLN A 59 4.99 -13.15 8.38
CA GLN A 59 5.64 -11.92 8.85
C GLN A 59 5.88 -10.87 7.73
N ASN A 60 5.94 -11.29 6.46
CA ASN A 60 6.27 -10.41 5.32
C ASN A 60 5.05 -10.06 4.45
N MET A 61 3.83 -10.43 4.87
CA MET A 61 2.62 -10.22 4.07
C MET A 61 2.35 -8.74 3.78
N ALA A 62 2.68 -7.84 4.70
CA ALA A 62 2.60 -6.39 4.47
C ALA A 62 3.49 -5.94 3.29
N ALA A 63 4.69 -6.50 3.18
CA ALA A 63 5.63 -6.20 2.10
C ALA A 63 5.15 -6.74 0.76
N TRP A 64 4.56 -7.94 0.76
CA TRP A 64 3.91 -8.53 -0.41
C TRP A 64 2.67 -7.76 -0.86
N GLY A 65 1.90 -7.21 0.08
CA GLY A 65 0.77 -6.33 -0.22
C GLY A 65 1.23 -5.04 -0.92
N MET A 66 2.32 -4.42 -0.43
CA MET A 66 2.93 -3.27 -1.10
C MET A 66 3.48 -3.61 -2.49
N TYR A 67 4.05 -4.81 -2.68
CA TYR A 67 4.50 -5.26 -3.99
C TYR A 67 3.33 -5.40 -4.98
N ALA A 68 2.23 -6.01 -4.56
CA ALA A 68 1.02 -6.10 -5.39
C ALA A 68 0.47 -4.71 -5.76
N MET A 69 0.39 -3.79 -4.79
CA MET A 69 -0.03 -2.41 -5.05
C MET A 69 0.93 -1.67 -5.99
N GLY A 70 2.24 -1.85 -5.83
CA GLY A 70 3.26 -1.25 -6.70
C GLY A 70 3.19 -1.80 -8.13
N LEU A 71 2.92 -3.09 -8.30
CA LEU A 71 2.75 -3.72 -9.61
C LEU A 71 1.52 -3.15 -10.35
N LEU A 72 0.39 -3.03 -9.66
CA LEU A 72 -0.83 -2.42 -10.19
C LEU A 72 -0.60 -0.93 -10.55
N ALA A 73 0.04 -0.17 -9.66
CA ALA A 73 0.35 1.24 -9.88
C ALA A 73 1.30 1.44 -11.08
N CYS A 74 2.30 0.57 -11.23
CA CYS A 74 3.23 0.61 -12.36
C CYS A 74 2.51 0.33 -13.69
N GLY A 75 1.56 -0.61 -13.71
CA GLY A 75 0.73 -0.88 -14.90
C GLY A 75 -0.12 0.33 -15.30
N SER A 76 -0.83 0.95 -14.35
CA SER A 76 -1.59 2.18 -14.58
C SER A 76 -0.70 3.34 -15.05
N ALA A 77 0.51 3.51 -14.49
CA ALA A 77 1.44 4.55 -14.93
C ALA A 77 1.92 4.33 -16.38
N TRP A 78 2.19 3.08 -16.77
CA TRP A 78 2.56 2.77 -18.16
C TRP A 78 1.43 2.96 -19.14
N THR A 79 0.20 2.60 -18.76
CA THR A 79 -0.98 2.84 -19.58
C THR A 79 -1.24 4.34 -19.76
N ALA A 80 -1.05 5.16 -18.72
CA ALA A 80 -1.15 6.62 -18.84
C ALA A 80 -0.11 7.20 -19.82
N LEU A 81 1.13 6.72 -19.78
CA LEU A 81 2.21 7.17 -20.66
C LEU A 81 2.07 6.73 -22.13
N THR A 82 1.67 5.47 -22.34
CA THR A 82 1.67 4.84 -23.67
C THR A 82 0.31 4.88 -24.35
N GLY A 83 -0.76 5.15 -23.61
CA GLY A 83 -2.14 4.99 -24.05
C GLY A 83 -2.55 3.54 -24.29
N ASN A 84 -1.70 2.56 -23.95
CA ASN A 84 -1.95 1.14 -24.16
C ASN A 84 -2.46 0.49 -22.86
N ASP A 85 -3.71 0.05 -22.90
CA ASP A 85 -4.42 -0.63 -21.82
C ASP A 85 -3.86 -2.03 -21.49
N ALA A 86 -3.09 -2.64 -22.40
CA ALA A 86 -2.48 -3.95 -22.20
C ALA A 86 -1.56 -3.99 -20.97
N PHE A 87 -0.84 -2.91 -20.66
CA PHE A 87 0.03 -2.85 -19.48
C PHE A 87 -0.76 -2.93 -18.18
N GLN A 88 -1.84 -2.15 -18.09
CA GLN A 88 -2.76 -2.19 -16.95
C GLN A 88 -3.46 -3.55 -16.86
N LEU A 89 -3.91 -4.13 -17.98
CA LEU A 89 -4.58 -5.44 -18.00
C LEU A 89 -3.65 -6.57 -17.53
N VAL A 90 -2.41 -6.62 -18.03
CA VAL A 90 -1.39 -7.58 -17.56
C VAL A 90 -1.07 -7.38 -16.09
N SER A 91 -0.89 -6.13 -15.66
CA SER A 91 -0.61 -5.82 -14.26
C SER A 91 -1.77 -6.22 -13.35
N TRP A 92 -3.01 -6.09 -13.82
CA TRP A 92 -4.21 -6.40 -13.05
C TRP A 92 -4.37 -7.90 -12.86
N TRP A 93 -4.20 -8.69 -13.93
CA TRP A 93 -4.27 -10.15 -13.86
C TRP A 93 -3.22 -10.78 -12.95
N ILE A 94 -2.08 -10.12 -12.74
CA ILE A 94 -1.03 -10.59 -11.83
C ILE A 94 -1.24 -10.01 -10.42
N GLY A 95 -1.48 -8.71 -10.34
CA GLY A 95 -1.53 -7.94 -9.10
C GLY A 95 -2.81 -8.16 -8.30
N ALA A 96 -3.97 -8.25 -8.94
CA ALA A 96 -5.25 -8.42 -8.24
C ALA A 96 -5.36 -9.80 -7.55
N PRO A 97 -5.05 -10.94 -8.20
CA PRO A 97 -5.02 -12.23 -7.51
C PRO A 97 -3.99 -12.26 -6.38
N LEU A 98 -2.81 -11.68 -6.59
CA LEU A 98 -1.79 -11.59 -5.55
C LEU A 98 -2.27 -10.78 -4.34
N ALA A 99 -2.93 -9.64 -4.57
CA ALA A 99 -3.51 -8.80 -3.53
C ALA A 99 -4.57 -9.55 -2.72
N ILE A 100 -5.47 -10.29 -3.39
CA ILE A 100 -6.49 -11.11 -2.73
C ILE A 100 -5.84 -12.21 -1.89
N ILE A 101 -4.88 -12.96 -2.45
CA ILE A 101 -4.18 -14.04 -1.74
C ILE A 101 -3.50 -13.49 -0.48
N VAL A 102 -2.75 -12.40 -0.61
CA VAL A 102 -2.03 -11.77 0.51
C VAL A 102 -2.99 -11.25 1.56
N CYS A 103 -4.10 -10.63 1.16
CA CYS A 103 -5.15 -10.17 2.06
C CYS A 103 -5.78 -11.32 2.86
N LEU A 104 -6.20 -12.40 2.19
CA LEU A 104 -6.79 -13.57 2.83
C LEU A 104 -5.81 -14.26 3.77
N TRP A 105 -4.54 -14.34 3.38
CA TRP A 105 -3.51 -14.98 4.19
C TRP A 105 -3.15 -14.16 5.43
N GLN A 106 -3.14 -12.83 5.31
CA GLN A 106 -3.00 -11.91 6.45
C GLN A 106 -4.19 -12.04 7.39
N LEU A 107 -5.42 -12.06 6.86
CA LEU A 107 -6.64 -12.21 7.66
C LEU A 107 -6.66 -13.55 8.41
N TRP A 108 -6.24 -14.62 7.74
CA TRP A 108 -6.10 -15.94 8.35
C TRP A 108 -5.04 -15.95 9.46
N GLY A 109 -3.91 -15.27 9.26
CA GLY A 109 -2.87 -15.11 10.28
C GLY A 109 -3.38 -14.38 11.52
N LEU A 110 -4.09 -13.26 11.33
CA LEU A 110 -4.69 -12.49 12.42
C LEU A 110 -5.75 -13.31 13.19
N TRP A 111 -6.55 -14.12 12.49
CA TRP A 111 -7.61 -14.90 13.12
C TRP A 111 -7.11 -16.16 13.83
N LYS A 112 -6.22 -16.94 13.20
CA LYS A 112 -5.78 -18.25 13.70
C LYS A 112 -4.56 -18.19 14.61
N GLN A 113 -3.71 -17.17 14.47
CA GLN A 113 -2.45 -17.02 15.19
C GLN A 113 -2.43 -15.72 16.01
N SER A 114 -3.58 -15.28 16.51
CA SER A 114 -3.72 -14.06 17.33
C SER A 114 -2.72 -13.98 18.50
N ALA A 115 -2.28 -15.13 19.03
CA ALA A 115 -1.24 -15.22 20.06
C ALA A 115 0.13 -14.65 19.66
N HIS A 116 0.45 -14.54 18.36
CA HIS A 116 1.70 -13.94 17.86
C HIS A 116 1.56 -12.44 17.52
N TYR A 117 0.33 -11.90 17.56
CA TYR A 117 0.01 -10.51 17.23
C TYR A 117 -0.33 -9.76 18.53
N THR A 118 0.66 -9.56 19.39
CA THR A 118 0.47 -8.98 20.73
C THR A 118 0.35 -7.45 20.75
N GLU A 119 0.91 -6.73 19.77
CA GLU A 119 0.82 -5.26 19.68
C GLU A 119 0.28 -4.81 18.31
N PRO A 120 -0.86 -4.09 18.26
CA PRO A 120 -1.45 -3.64 17.01
C PRO A 120 -0.52 -2.68 16.26
N ALA A 121 -0.20 -3.04 15.01
CA ALA A 121 0.72 -2.27 14.19
C ALA A 121 0.08 -1.88 12.85
N PHE A 122 0.18 -0.59 12.49
CA PHE A 122 -0.32 -0.05 11.22
C PHE A 122 0.14 -0.81 9.97
N PRO A 123 1.37 -1.37 9.88
CA PRO A 123 1.81 -2.15 8.72
C PRO A 123 0.98 -3.38 8.41
N TRP A 124 0.29 -3.98 9.39
CA TRP A 124 -0.56 -5.16 9.15
C TRP A 124 -1.73 -4.84 8.22
N GLY A 125 -2.18 -3.60 8.21
CA GLY A 125 -3.24 -3.14 7.32
C GLY A 125 -2.80 -3.04 5.85
N LEU A 126 -1.50 -2.97 5.55
CA LEU A 126 -1.02 -2.85 4.16
C LEU A 126 -1.45 -4.03 3.30
N ALA A 127 -1.34 -5.25 3.82
CA ALA A 127 -1.80 -6.44 3.11
C ALA A 127 -3.31 -6.39 2.82
N LEU A 128 -4.10 -5.92 3.79
CA LEU A 128 -5.57 -5.83 3.69
C LEU A 128 -6.05 -4.71 2.76
N VAL A 129 -5.21 -3.71 2.52
CA VAL A 129 -5.49 -2.57 1.63
C VAL A 129 -5.22 -2.92 0.16
N SER A 130 -4.39 -3.93 -0.10
CA SER A 130 -3.99 -4.26 -1.47
C SER A 130 -5.15 -4.55 -2.43
N PRO A 131 -6.25 -5.23 -2.03
CA PRO A 131 -7.41 -5.43 -2.92
C PRO A 131 -8.08 -4.11 -3.33
N MET A 132 -8.12 -3.10 -2.47
CA MET A 132 -8.74 -1.80 -2.82
C MET A 132 -7.97 -1.05 -3.91
N VAL A 133 -6.64 -1.19 -3.95
CA VAL A 133 -5.85 -0.65 -5.07
C VAL A 133 -6.17 -1.42 -6.36
N ALA A 134 -6.37 -2.74 -6.27
CA ALA A 134 -6.85 -3.55 -7.39
C ALA A 134 -8.27 -3.14 -7.84
N ALA A 135 -9.14 -2.73 -6.92
CA ALA A 135 -10.48 -2.24 -7.22
C ALA A 135 -10.45 -0.95 -8.05
N THR A 136 -9.63 0.02 -7.65
CA THR A 136 -9.43 1.27 -8.39
C THR A 136 -8.91 1.01 -9.80
N SER A 137 -7.92 0.11 -9.93
CA SER A 137 -7.35 -0.28 -11.22
C SER A 137 -8.34 -1.09 -12.08
N ALA A 138 -9.20 -1.91 -11.46
CA ALA A 138 -10.25 -2.65 -12.15
C ALA A 138 -11.27 -1.69 -12.78
N GLU A 139 -11.70 -0.67 -12.05
CA GLU A 139 -12.73 0.24 -12.54
C GLU A 139 -12.23 1.12 -13.71
N GLN A 140 -10.97 1.56 -13.65
CA GLN A 140 -10.31 2.21 -14.78
C GLN A 140 -10.32 1.33 -16.04
N LEU A 141 -10.22 0.01 -15.87
CA LEU A 141 -10.25 -0.96 -16.96
C LEU A 141 -11.68 -1.30 -17.40
N ALA A 142 -12.64 -1.27 -16.48
CA ALA A 142 -14.07 -1.50 -16.73
C ALA A 142 -14.65 -0.52 -17.74
N THR A 143 -14.19 0.74 -17.72
CA THR A 143 -14.58 1.79 -18.68
C THR A 143 -14.34 1.36 -20.13
N HIS A 144 -13.35 0.49 -20.39
CA HIS A 144 -12.96 0.08 -21.75
C HIS A 144 -13.23 -1.40 -22.06
N HIS A 145 -13.25 -2.29 -21.05
CA HIS A 145 -13.31 -3.74 -21.24
C HIS A 145 -14.56 -4.43 -20.67
N GLY A 146 -15.51 -3.65 -20.13
CA GLY A 146 -16.84 -4.13 -19.75
C GLY A 146 -17.04 -4.45 -18.26
N GLU A 147 -18.25 -4.89 -17.94
CA GLU A 147 -18.78 -4.97 -16.57
C GLU A 147 -18.08 -5.99 -15.66
N PHE A 148 -17.33 -6.96 -16.22
CA PHE A 148 -16.60 -7.93 -15.40
C PHE A 148 -15.65 -7.26 -14.41
N TYR A 149 -14.90 -6.26 -14.88
CA TYR A 149 -13.94 -5.55 -14.04
C TYR A 149 -14.63 -4.66 -12.99
N HIS A 150 -15.84 -4.18 -13.29
CA HIS A 150 -16.67 -3.43 -12.35
C HIS A 150 -17.06 -4.29 -11.14
N TYR A 151 -17.66 -5.46 -11.38
CA TYR A 151 -18.02 -6.39 -10.31
C TYR A 151 -16.80 -6.94 -9.54
N ALA A 152 -15.70 -7.20 -10.24
CA ALA A 152 -14.45 -7.60 -9.60
C ALA A 152 -13.89 -6.48 -8.68
N GLY A 153 -14.00 -5.22 -9.13
CA GLY A 153 -13.61 -4.05 -8.36
C GLY A 153 -14.48 -3.86 -7.13
N GLU A 154 -15.80 -3.97 -7.27
CA GLU A 154 -16.77 -3.89 -6.17
C GLU A 154 -16.46 -4.94 -5.08
N LEU A 155 -16.23 -6.19 -5.46
CA LEU A 155 -15.86 -7.25 -4.52
C LEU A 155 -14.55 -6.93 -3.77
N CYS A 156 -13.54 -6.45 -4.48
CA CYS A 156 -12.26 -6.07 -3.88
C CYS A 156 -12.38 -4.86 -2.95
N PHE A 157 -13.24 -3.90 -3.29
CA PHE A 157 -13.54 -2.74 -2.45
C PHE A 157 -14.17 -3.18 -1.12
N PHE A 158 -15.23 -4.00 -1.16
CA PHE A 158 -15.90 -4.48 0.04
C PHE A 158 -14.98 -5.37 0.88
N LEU A 159 -14.15 -6.20 0.25
CA LEU A 159 -13.17 -7.02 0.95
C LEU A 159 -12.24 -6.17 1.82
N THR A 160 -11.68 -5.08 1.27
CA THR A 160 -10.84 -4.16 2.06
C THR A 160 -11.66 -3.35 3.06
N PHE A 161 -12.86 -2.91 2.69
CA PHE A 161 -13.74 -2.12 3.57
C PHE A 161 -14.03 -2.87 4.88
N PHE A 162 -14.37 -4.16 4.80
CA PHE A 162 -14.68 -4.97 5.98
C PHE A 162 -13.46 -5.52 6.73
N THR A 163 -12.25 -5.43 6.16
CA THR A 163 -11.04 -5.99 6.78
C THR A 163 -10.09 -4.91 7.30
N ALA A 164 -9.71 -3.96 6.44
CA ALA A 164 -8.71 -2.95 6.75
C ALA A 164 -9.24 -1.86 7.69
N ILE A 165 -10.47 -1.36 7.46
CA ILE A 165 -11.05 -0.28 8.27
C ILE A 165 -11.20 -0.69 9.75
N PRO A 166 -11.78 -1.87 10.08
CA PRO A 166 -11.85 -2.32 11.48
C PRO A 166 -10.48 -2.47 12.13
N LEU A 167 -9.48 -2.96 11.38
CA LEU A 167 -8.11 -3.09 11.89
C LEU A 167 -7.52 -1.74 12.27
N PHE A 168 -7.68 -0.72 11.43
CA PHE A 168 -7.18 0.63 11.72
C PHE A 168 -7.93 1.30 12.87
N LEU A 169 -9.26 1.13 12.95
CA LEU A 169 -10.05 1.58 14.10
C LEU A 169 -9.53 0.95 15.40
N TYR A 170 -9.22 -0.34 15.38
CA TYR A 170 -8.63 -1.04 16.53
C TYR A 170 -7.24 -0.50 16.90
N CYS A 171 -6.40 -0.19 15.91
CA CYS A 171 -5.09 0.44 16.14
C CYS A 171 -5.23 1.83 16.79
N TYR A 172 -6.21 2.63 16.37
CA TYR A 172 -6.49 3.92 17.00
C TYR A 172 -7.07 3.77 18.41
N TRP A 173 -7.96 2.81 18.62
CA TRP A 173 -8.60 2.56 19.91
C TRP A 173 -7.60 2.12 20.99
N THR A 174 -6.65 1.27 20.63
CA THR A 174 -5.62 0.77 21.54
C THR A 174 -4.61 1.86 21.94
N GLY A 175 -4.58 2.99 21.24
CA GLY A 175 -3.75 4.14 21.59
C GLY A 175 -2.25 3.89 21.45
N THR A 176 -1.85 2.76 20.86
CA THR A 176 -0.45 2.38 20.66
C THR A 176 0.18 3.30 19.63
N ARG A 177 1.01 4.23 20.09
CA ARG A 177 1.65 5.23 19.23
C ARG A 177 2.90 4.64 18.57
N PRO A 178 3.03 4.68 17.24
CA PRO A 178 4.26 4.30 16.57
C PRO A 178 5.36 5.31 16.92
N ARG A 179 6.50 4.83 17.40
CA ARG A 179 7.64 5.65 17.86
C ARG A 179 8.91 5.38 17.04
N GLY A 180 9.81 6.37 17.01
CA GLY A 180 11.10 6.25 16.33
C GLY A 180 10.93 5.93 14.84
N ALA A 181 11.62 4.90 14.35
CA ALA A 181 11.57 4.54 12.94
C ALA A 181 10.21 4.00 12.46
N ALA A 182 9.34 3.56 13.38
CA ALA A 182 7.98 3.14 13.05
C ALA A 182 7.01 4.33 12.88
N ALA A 183 7.39 5.56 13.27
CA ALA A 183 6.51 6.73 13.20
C ALA A 183 5.99 7.02 11.78
N GLY A 184 6.77 6.68 10.75
CA GLY A 184 6.34 6.78 9.35
C GLY A 184 5.13 5.91 9.01
N THR A 185 4.88 4.84 9.77
CA THR A 185 3.73 3.94 9.54
C THR A 185 2.38 4.59 9.92
N ALA A 186 2.40 5.70 10.67
CA ALA A 186 1.19 6.48 10.99
C ALA A 186 0.54 7.11 9.73
N TRP A 187 1.26 7.19 8.61
CA TRP A 187 0.73 7.69 7.34
C TRP A 187 -0.08 6.63 6.56
N ILE A 188 0.02 5.35 6.93
CA ILE A 188 -0.67 4.26 6.20
C ILE A 188 -2.20 4.45 6.16
N PRO A 189 -2.89 4.76 7.28
CA PRO A 189 -4.35 4.99 7.25
C PRO A 189 -4.77 6.13 6.32
N LEU A 190 -3.94 7.15 6.17
CA LEU A 190 -4.22 8.26 5.25
C LEU A 190 -4.24 7.77 3.79
N GLY A 191 -3.33 6.87 3.43
CA GLY A 191 -3.35 6.23 2.11
C GLY A 191 -4.65 5.47 1.85
N VAL A 192 -5.21 4.82 2.88
CA VAL A 192 -6.50 4.10 2.80
C VAL A 192 -7.66 5.06 2.59
N VAL A 193 -7.68 6.19 3.31
CA VAL A 193 -8.68 7.25 3.11
C VAL A 193 -8.65 7.75 1.66
N GLY A 194 -7.46 8.02 1.11
CA GLY A 194 -7.32 8.46 -0.27
C GLY A 194 -7.74 7.41 -1.30
N GLN A 195 -7.23 6.18 -1.18
CA GLN A 195 -7.52 5.07 -2.10
C GLN A 195 -8.99 4.63 -2.06
N SER A 196 -9.60 4.59 -0.87
CA SER A 196 -11.04 4.28 -0.74
C SER A 196 -11.92 5.37 -1.34
N THR A 197 -11.54 6.63 -1.20
CA THR A 197 -12.25 7.77 -1.82
C THR A 197 -12.17 7.66 -3.34
N ALA A 198 -10.97 7.41 -3.89
CA ALA A 198 -10.77 7.22 -5.32
C ALA A 198 -11.60 6.05 -5.85
N ALA A 199 -11.50 4.88 -5.20
CA ALA A 199 -12.27 3.70 -5.57
C ALA A 199 -13.78 3.95 -5.53
N SER A 200 -14.30 4.60 -4.47
CA SER A 200 -15.73 4.87 -4.33
C SER A 200 -16.29 5.84 -5.38
N THR A 201 -15.47 6.80 -5.81
CA THR A 201 -15.86 7.78 -6.83
C THR A 201 -15.91 7.11 -8.20
N LEU A 202 -14.96 6.21 -8.48
CA LEU A 202 -14.94 5.46 -9.73
C LEU A 202 -16.05 4.40 -9.79
N LEU A 203 -16.24 3.62 -8.71
CA LEU A 203 -17.17 2.48 -8.70
C LEU A 203 -18.63 2.89 -8.52
N PHE A 204 -18.93 3.91 -7.71
CA PHE A 204 -20.30 4.20 -7.28
C PHE A 204 -20.74 5.65 -7.55
N ASP A 205 -19.88 6.46 -8.17
CA ASP A 205 -20.06 7.92 -8.30
C ASP A 205 -20.41 8.60 -6.95
N ALA A 206 -19.92 8.02 -5.85
CA ALA A 206 -20.37 8.34 -4.50
C ALA A 206 -19.59 9.51 -3.89
N HIS A 207 -19.82 10.72 -4.38
CA HIS A 207 -19.16 11.93 -3.87
C HIS A 207 -19.37 12.17 -2.36
N LEU A 208 -20.52 11.76 -1.81
CA LEU A 208 -20.82 11.86 -0.39
C LEU A 208 -19.87 10.99 0.46
N TYR A 209 -19.51 9.79 -0.02
CA TYR A 209 -18.55 8.94 0.65
C TYR A 209 -17.17 9.59 0.69
N GLY A 210 -16.75 10.21 -0.41
CA GLY A 210 -15.51 10.98 -0.47
C GLY A 210 -15.47 12.13 0.53
N LEU A 211 -16.59 12.84 0.73
CA LEU A 211 -16.70 13.89 1.74
C LEU A 211 -16.53 13.32 3.17
N ILE A 212 -17.20 12.22 3.47
CA ILE A 212 -17.10 11.54 4.78
C ILE A 212 -15.66 11.09 5.03
N MET A 213 -15.04 10.41 4.07
CA MET A 213 -13.66 9.95 4.19
C MET A 213 -12.68 11.12 4.30
N PHE A 214 -12.92 12.24 3.62
CA PHE A 214 -12.13 13.46 3.79
C PHE A 214 -12.21 13.99 5.23
N THR A 215 -13.41 14.05 5.83
CA THR A 215 -13.56 14.47 7.24
C THR A 215 -12.86 13.53 8.22
N LEU A 216 -12.86 12.22 7.95
CA LEU A 216 -12.12 11.23 8.73
C LEU A 216 -10.60 11.31 8.47
N GLY A 217 -10.19 11.78 7.30
CA GLY A 217 -8.80 11.98 6.91
C GLY A 217 -8.11 13.06 7.72
N VAL A 218 -8.79 14.18 8.02
CA VAL A 218 -8.24 15.31 8.79
C VAL A 218 -7.62 14.88 10.13
N PRO A 219 -8.33 14.17 11.04
CA PRO A 219 -7.72 13.72 12.29
C PRO A 219 -6.59 12.70 12.07
N CYS A 220 -6.68 11.86 11.03
CA CYS A 220 -5.60 10.93 10.67
C CYS A 220 -4.32 11.68 10.26
N VAL A 221 -4.44 12.75 9.47
CA VAL A 221 -3.32 13.62 9.08
C VAL A 221 -2.70 14.26 10.31
N LEU A 222 -3.51 14.87 11.18
CA LEU A 222 -3.02 15.54 12.38
C LEU A 222 -2.27 14.56 13.30
N TYR A 223 -2.80 13.36 13.47
CA TYR A 223 -2.15 12.30 14.24
C TYR A 223 -0.84 11.84 13.60
N ALA A 224 -0.81 11.62 12.29
CA ALA A 224 0.39 11.23 11.56
C ALA A 224 1.48 12.30 11.62
N MET A 225 1.10 13.59 11.46
CA MET A 225 2.01 14.73 11.61
C MET A 225 2.58 14.79 13.01
N TYR A 226 1.74 14.64 14.05
CA TYR A 226 2.21 14.63 15.43
C TYR A 226 3.24 13.52 15.69
N CYS A 227 2.95 12.27 15.30
CA CYS A 227 3.89 11.15 15.46
C CYS A 227 5.18 11.35 14.64
N PHE A 228 5.06 11.83 13.40
CA PHE A 228 6.21 11.99 12.51
C PHE A 228 7.11 13.14 12.94
N TYR A 229 6.56 14.30 13.28
CA TYR A 229 7.37 15.44 13.73
C TYR A 229 8.02 15.19 15.08
N GLU A 230 7.37 14.49 16.00
CA GLU A 230 8.00 14.06 17.25
C GLU A 230 9.22 13.17 16.97
N ALA A 231 9.10 12.21 16.06
CA ALA A 231 10.23 11.38 15.64
C ALA A 231 11.34 12.16 14.93
N VAL A 232 11.00 13.17 14.12
CA VAL A 232 11.98 14.06 13.44
C VAL A 232 12.70 14.98 14.44
N LEU A 233 11.99 15.50 15.45
CA LEU A 233 12.61 16.33 16.49
C LEU A 233 13.55 15.51 17.39
N HIS A 234 13.24 14.24 17.62
CA HIS A 234 14.10 13.30 18.35
C HIS A 234 15.11 12.54 17.45
N TRP A 235 15.23 12.92 16.16
CA TRP A 235 16.01 12.20 15.16
C TRP A 235 17.53 12.20 15.43
N GLY A 236 18.06 13.24 16.08
CA GLY A 236 19.46 13.31 16.51
C GLY A 236 19.86 12.15 17.44
N VAL A 237 18.90 11.55 18.15
CA VAL A 237 19.10 10.36 19.01
C VAL A 237 18.73 9.07 18.26
N CYS A 238 17.83 9.11 17.27
CA CYS A 238 17.39 7.94 16.50
C CYS A 238 18.27 7.58 15.30
N ALA A 239 19.12 8.48 14.77
CA ALA A 239 20.01 8.17 13.65
C ALA A 239 21.03 7.07 13.99
N VAL A 240 21.45 6.95 15.25
CA VAL A 240 22.29 5.84 15.74
C VAL A 240 21.53 4.49 15.74
N ARG A 241 20.19 4.53 15.73
CA ARG A 241 19.30 3.36 15.74
C ARG A 241 18.73 2.97 14.37
N PHE A 242 19.08 3.62 13.26
CA PHE A 242 18.81 3.02 11.94
C PHE A 242 19.53 1.68 11.76
N GLY A 243 20.61 1.44 12.52
CA GLY A 243 21.25 0.13 12.67
C GLY A 243 20.50 -0.87 13.58
N SER A 244 19.38 -0.52 14.20
CA SER A 244 18.64 -1.39 15.14
C SER A 244 17.32 -1.96 14.60
N TRP A 245 17.00 -1.77 13.31
CA TRP A 245 15.89 -2.47 12.65
C TRP A 245 16.06 -4.01 12.67
N GLU A 246 17.27 -4.52 12.89
CA GLU A 246 17.54 -5.96 13.06
C GLU A 246 17.31 -6.47 14.50
N LEU A 247 17.37 -5.62 15.52
CA LEU A 247 17.29 -6.08 16.93
C LEU A 247 15.86 -6.36 17.41
N SER A 248 14.83 -5.85 16.75
CA SER A 248 13.44 -6.16 17.07
C SER A 248 12.94 -7.45 16.41
N GLN A 249 13.61 -7.94 15.35
CA GLN A 249 13.31 -9.26 14.78
C GLN A 249 14.16 -10.38 15.39
N SER A 250 15.30 -10.06 16.04
CA SER A 250 16.13 -11.03 16.76
C SER A 250 15.74 -11.22 18.25
N GLY A 251 14.66 -10.58 18.70
CA GLY A 251 14.21 -10.61 20.10
C GLY A 251 13.16 -11.67 20.43
N ALA A 252 12.63 -12.38 19.44
CA ALA A 252 11.81 -13.57 19.65
C ALA A 252 12.65 -14.80 19.34
N ARG A 253 13.43 -15.23 20.34
CA ARG A 253 13.90 -16.62 20.41
C ARG A 253 12.70 -17.53 20.65
#